data_AF-A0AAJ5ZWQ8-F1
#
_entry.id   AF-A0AAJ5ZWQ8-F1
#
_cell.length_a   1.000
_cell.length_b   1.000
_cell.length_c   1.000
_cell.angle_alpha   90.00
_cell.angle_beta   90.00
_cell.angle_gamma   90.00
#
_symmetry.space_group_name_H-M   'P 1'
#
loop_
_entity.id
_entity.type
_entity.pdbx_description
1 polymer ?
#
loop_
_entity_poly.entity_id
_entity_poly.type
_entity_poly.pdbx_seq_one_letter_code
_entity_poly.pdbx_strand_id
1 'polypeptide(L)'
;MTDAKPEPLRTPADMKRAHVQMLALCHMLEGIADDLPSRVDRLQCLAVAADLLPLVRECHRFEEDVVFPAFAQRTGREDIIERLKVEHLEDESAATDLSEALLTHGHGRPIENPEAFGYMLRAFFESTRRHIAFERDHVLPEVLGRQ
;
A
#
# COMPACT_ATOMS: atom_id res chain seq x y z
N MET A 1 -12.56 -12.41 16.19
CA MET A 1 -11.54 -12.48 17.27
C MET A 1 -10.25 -11.94 16.67
N THR A 2 -9.90 -10.65 16.71
CA THR A 2 -10.33 -9.47 17.47
C THR A 2 -10.73 -8.34 16.51
N ASP A 3 -11.92 -7.78 16.69
CA ASP A 3 -12.48 -6.62 15.97
C ASP A 3 -11.93 -5.28 16.52
N ALA A 4 -10.62 -5.27 16.81
CA ALA A 4 -9.95 -4.08 17.29
C ALA A 4 -9.42 -3.33 16.07
N LYS A 5 -10.02 -2.17 15.77
CA LYS A 5 -9.46 -1.23 14.81
C LYS A 5 -7.98 -1.01 15.18
N PRO A 6 -7.03 -1.14 14.22
CA PRO A 6 -5.62 -0.97 14.52
C PRO A 6 -5.41 0.37 15.23
N GLU A 7 -4.49 0.39 16.19
CA GLU A 7 -4.15 1.64 16.87
C GLU A 7 -3.75 2.70 15.84
N PRO A 8 -4.15 3.97 16.05
CA PRO A 8 -3.80 5.04 15.12
C PRO A 8 -2.29 5.22 15.03
N LEU A 9 -1.80 5.51 13.83
CA LEU A 9 -0.42 5.89 13.55
C LEU A 9 -0.23 7.36 13.98
N ARG A 10 0.74 7.66 14.85
CA ARG A 10 0.88 8.99 15.47
C ARG A 10 2.30 9.52 15.51
N THR A 11 3.29 8.64 15.47
CA THR A 11 4.70 9.01 15.61
C THR A 11 5.54 8.30 14.55
N PRO A 12 6.74 8.79 14.21
CA PRO A 12 7.62 8.10 13.26
C PRO A 12 7.94 6.65 13.64
N ALA A 13 7.87 6.29 14.93
CA ALA A 13 8.03 4.91 15.40
C ALA A 13 6.94 3.95 14.88
N ASP A 14 5.77 4.47 14.52
CA ASP A 14 4.65 3.70 13.98
C ASP A 14 4.84 3.30 12.52
N MET A 15 5.85 3.85 11.82
CA MET A 15 6.12 3.55 10.42
C MET A 15 6.35 2.06 10.16
N LYS A 16 7.01 1.35 11.08
CA LYS A 16 7.17 -0.12 10.97
C LYS A 16 5.84 -0.85 10.96
N ARG A 17 4.85 -0.38 11.72
CA ARG A 17 3.49 -0.93 11.73
C ARG A 17 2.77 -0.63 10.43
N ALA A 18 2.86 0.61 9.93
CA ALA A 18 2.30 0.99 8.63
C ALA A 18 2.84 0.08 7.50
N HIS A 19 4.16 -0.14 7.46
CA HIS A 19 4.79 -1.07 6.51
C HIS A 19 4.27 -2.49 6.63
N VAL A 20 4.04 -2.99 7.86
CA VAL A 20 3.49 -4.35 8.06
C VAL A 20 2.08 -4.45 7.50
N GLN A 21 1.24 -3.43 7.71
CA GLN A 21 -0.13 -3.41 7.16
C GLN A 21 -0.10 -3.39 5.62
N MET A 22 0.74 -2.55 5.03
CA MET A 22 0.86 -2.44 3.58
C MET A 22 1.44 -3.71 2.94
N LEU A 23 2.42 -4.35 3.57
CA LEU A 23 2.96 -5.63 3.10
C LEU A 23 1.95 -6.77 3.19
N ALA A 24 1.09 -6.78 4.22
CA ALA A 24 0.00 -7.74 4.31
C ALA A 24 -0.99 -7.56 3.16
N LEU A 25 -1.33 -6.32 2.81
CA LEU A 25 -2.13 -6.00 1.62
C LEU A 25 -1.46 -6.49 0.33
N CYS A 26 -0.16 -6.22 0.14
CA CYS A 26 0.60 -6.72 -1.01
C CYS A 26 0.55 -8.25 -1.12
N HIS A 27 0.65 -8.96 0.01
CA HIS A 27 0.57 -10.42 0.04
C HIS A 27 -0.82 -10.95 -0.37
N MET A 28 -1.89 -10.27 0.05
CA MET A 28 -3.25 -10.63 -0.39
C MET A 28 -3.44 -10.42 -1.90
N LEU A 29 -2.94 -9.32 -2.45
CA LEU A 29 -3.00 -9.04 -3.89
C LEU A 29 -2.18 -10.04 -4.72
N GLU A 30 -1.00 -10.43 -4.22
CA GLU A 30 -0.18 -11.47 -4.84
C GLU A 30 -0.90 -12.83 -4.87
N GLY A 31 -1.55 -13.22 -3.77
CA GLY A 31 -2.37 -14.43 -3.74
C GLY A 31 -3.49 -14.42 -4.79
N ILE A 32 -4.18 -13.29 -4.96
CA ILE A 32 -5.19 -13.12 -6.01
C ILE A 32 -4.55 -13.26 -7.40
N ALA A 33 -3.37 -12.68 -7.61
CA ALA A 33 -2.66 -12.75 -8.88
C ALA A 33 -2.18 -14.17 -9.22
N ASP A 34 -1.81 -14.97 -8.22
CA ASP A 34 -1.39 -16.37 -8.36
C ASP A 34 -2.57 -17.32 -8.64
N ASP A 35 -3.78 -16.97 -8.20
CA ASP A 35 -5.00 -17.74 -8.43
C ASP A 35 -5.68 -17.43 -9.78
N LEU A 36 -5.17 -16.47 -10.55
CA LEU A 36 -5.64 -16.22 -11.91
C LEU A 36 -5.30 -17.41 -12.86
N PRO A 37 -6.15 -17.69 -13.86
CA PRO A 37 -7.41 -16.99 -14.17
C PRO A 37 -8.65 -17.59 -13.48
N SER A 38 -8.54 -18.78 -12.87
CA SER A 38 -9.72 -19.64 -12.59
C SER A 38 -10.00 -19.91 -11.12
N ARG A 39 -9.10 -19.55 -10.21
CA ARG A 39 -9.18 -19.89 -8.78
C ARG A 39 -9.43 -18.68 -7.88
N VAL A 40 -9.62 -17.49 -8.46
CA VAL A 40 -9.82 -16.25 -7.72
C VAL A 40 -11.09 -16.32 -6.85
N ASP A 41 -10.91 -16.12 -5.55
CA ASP A 41 -12.00 -16.09 -4.57
C ASP A 41 -12.69 -14.71 -4.57
N ARG A 42 -13.98 -14.70 -4.88
CA ARG A 42 -14.80 -13.48 -4.94
C ARG A 42 -14.96 -12.79 -3.58
N LEU A 43 -15.09 -13.57 -2.50
CA LEU A 43 -15.22 -13.00 -1.16
C LEU A 43 -13.90 -12.34 -0.74
N GLN A 44 -12.77 -12.96 -1.08
CA GLN A 44 -11.46 -12.35 -0.89
C GLN A 44 -11.34 -11.04 -1.68
N CYS A 45 -11.78 -11.01 -2.95
CA CYS A 45 -11.78 -9.77 -3.74
C CYS A 45 -12.60 -8.66 -3.09
N LEU A 46 -13.80 -8.95 -2.57
CA LEU A 46 -14.62 -7.97 -1.87
C LEU A 46 -13.93 -7.44 -0.61
N ALA A 47 -13.33 -8.32 0.18
CA ALA A 47 -12.61 -7.95 1.39
C ALA A 47 -11.40 -7.05 1.07
N VAL A 48 -10.56 -7.46 0.13
CA VAL A 48 -9.37 -6.69 -0.27
C VAL A 48 -9.77 -5.34 -0.86
N ALA A 49 -10.82 -5.28 -1.69
CA ALA A 49 -11.23 -4.02 -2.29
C ALA A 49 -11.83 -3.02 -1.29
N ALA A 50 -12.44 -3.51 -0.20
CA ALA A 50 -12.93 -2.66 0.87
C ALA A 50 -11.79 -1.97 1.63
N ASP A 51 -10.62 -2.62 1.71
CA ASP A 51 -9.49 -2.15 2.53
C ASP A 51 -8.38 -1.48 1.72
N LEU A 52 -8.18 -1.85 0.44
CA LEU A 52 -7.06 -1.44 -0.41
C LEU A 52 -6.86 0.08 -0.43
N LEU A 53 -7.79 0.82 -1.03
CA LEU A 53 -7.65 2.27 -1.17
C LEU A 53 -7.66 3.01 0.18
N PRO A 54 -8.55 2.68 1.15
CA PRO A 54 -8.51 3.30 2.47
C PRO A 54 -7.17 3.12 3.21
N LEU A 55 -6.58 1.93 3.17
CA LEU A 55 -5.31 1.66 3.84
C LEU A 55 -4.15 2.42 3.19
N VAL A 56 -4.07 2.40 1.86
CA VAL A 56 -3.04 3.16 1.10
C VAL A 56 -3.07 4.64 1.49
N ARG A 57 -4.26 5.25 1.45
CA ARG A 57 -4.45 6.66 1.85
C ARG A 57 -4.14 6.94 3.30
N GLU A 58 -4.42 6.01 4.20
CA GLU A 58 -4.11 6.17 5.62
C GLU A 58 -2.61 6.18 5.87
N CYS A 59 -1.87 5.26 5.25
CA CYS A 59 -0.42 5.19 5.36
C CYS A 59 0.27 6.39 4.70
N HIS A 60 -0.10 6.75 3.47
CA HIS A 60 0.47 7.92 2.79
C HIS A 60 0.22 9.21 3.56
N ARG A 61 -1.01 9.43 4.06
CA ARG A 61 -1.32 10.60 4.89
C ARG A 61 -0.48 10.60 6.17
N PHE A 62 -0.32 9.46 6.83
CA PHE A 62 0.54 9.34 8.00
C PHE A 62 1.99 9.70 7.66
N GLU A 63 2.53 9.20 6.55
CA GLU A 63 3.88 9.54 6.10
C GLU A 63 4.01 11.04 5.83
N GLU A 64 3.07 11.62 5.10
CA GLU A 64 3.10 13.04 4.74
C GLU A 64 2.90 14.00 5.91
N ASP A 65 2.06 13.65 6.88
CA ASP A 65 1.75 14.50 8.02
C ASP A 65 2.73 14.33 9.18
N VAL A 66 3.39 13.17 9.30
CA VAL A 66 4.20 12.80 10.48
C VAL A 66 5.64 12.45 10.11
N VAL A 67 5.84 11.56 9.14
CA VAL A 67 7.17 11.00 8.84
C VAL A 67 8.02 11.98 8.02
N PHE A 68 7.50 12.46 6.90
CA PHE A 68 8.22 13.36 5.99
C PHE A 68 8.60 14.69 6.63
N PRO A 69 7.77 15.34 7.48
CA PRO A 69 8.20 16.53 8.21
C PRO A 69 9.36 16.24 9.16
N ALA A 70 9.36 15.08 9.85
CA ALA A 70 10.45 14.68 10.73
C ALA A 70 11.73 14.32 9.95
N PHE A 71 11.58 13.74 8.76
CA PHE A 71 12.69 13.43 7.86
C PHE A 71 13.33 14.70 7.28
N ALA A 72 12.52 15.66 6.81
CA ALA A 72 12.97 16.95 6.31
C ALA A 72 13.78 17.72 7.38
N GLN A 73 13.26 17.79 8.60
CA GLN A 73 13.94 18.49 9.71
C GLN A 73 15.33 17.92 10.02
N ARG A 74 15.56 16.63 9.77
CA ARG A 74 16.83 15.97 10.06
C ARG A 74 17.81 15.98 8.89
N THR A 75 17.31 15.92 7.67
CA THR A 75 18.16 15.69 6.48
C THR A 75 18.20 16.87 5.51
N GLY A 76 17.19 17.74 5.51
CA GLY A 76 17.03 18.81 4.50
C GLY A 76 16.90 18.26 3.08
N ARG A 77 16.22 17.10 2.92
CA ARG A 77 16.04 16.39 1.64
C ARG A 77 14.61 16.47 1.13
N GLU A 78 14.16 17.70 0.87
CA GLU A 78 12.85 17.97 0.29
C GLU A 78 12.69 17.33 -1.10
N ASP A 79 13.79 17.21 -1.86
CA ASP A 79 13.83 16.55 -3.17
C ASP A 79 13.37 15.08 -3.12
N ILE A 80 13.74 14.36 -2.05
CA ILE A 80 13.30 12.98 -1.84
C ILE A 80 11.80 12.95 -1.50
N ILE A 81 11.35 13.87 -0.63
CA ILE A 81 9.94 13.93 -0.22
C ILE A 81 9.04 14.22 -1.41
N GLU A 82 9.42 15.18 -2.25
CA GLU A 82 8.67 15.50 -3.48
C GLU A 82 8.54 14.29 -4.39
N ARG A 83 9.63 13.52 -4.57
CA ARG A 83 9.59 12.26 -5.34
C ARG A 83 8.64 11.24 -4.73
N LEU A 84 8.73 10.99 -3.42
CA LEU A 84 7.86 10.01 -2.72
C LEU A 84 6.39 10.42 -2.81
N LYS A 85 6.06 11.71 -2.70
CA LYS A 85 4.68 12.18 -2.88
C LYS A 85 4.16 11.97 -4.30
N VAL A 86 5.02 12.05 -5.32
CA VAL A 86 4.62 11.68 -6.69
C VAL A 86 4.33 10.17 -6.77
N GLU A 87 5.19 9.34 -6.19
CA GLU A 87 4.95 7.89 -6.09
C GLU A 87 3.61 7.59 -5.37
N HIS A 88 3.27 8.33 -4.30
CA HIS A 88 1.99 8.19 -3.60
C HIS A 88 0.78 8.46 -4.50
N LEU A 89 0.85 9.48 -5.35
CA LEU A 89 -0.23 9.81 -6.29
C LEU A 89 -0.44 8.69 -7.30
N GLU A 90 0.64 8.10 -7.81
CA GLU A 90 0.60 6.97 -8.75
C GLU A 90 0.01 5.72 -8.07
N ASP A 91 0.48 5.39 -6.86
CA ASP A 91 0.00 4.25 -6.08
C ASP A 91 -1.49 4.41 -5.71
N GLU A 92 -1.95 5.61 -5.32
CA GLU A 92 -3.39 5.86 -5.05
C GLU A 92 -4.27 5.71 -6.29
N SER A 93 -3.79 6.15 -7.46
CA SER A 93 -4.50 5.95 -8.72
C SER A 93 -4.63 4.46 -9.03
N ALA A 94 -3.53 3.71 -8.94
CA ALA A 94 -3.52 2.27 -9.18
C ALA A 94 -4.40 1.51 -8.17
N ALA A 95 -4.36 1.89 -6.89
CA ALA A 95 -5.20 1.32 -5.84
C ALA A 95 -6.69 1.56 -6.11
N THR A 96 -7.05 2.71 -6.68
CA THR A 96 -8.43 3.03 -7.08
C THR A 96 -8.90 2.07 -8.18
N ASP A 97 -8.16 1.98 -9.28
CA ASP A 97 -8.51 1.11 -10.41
C ASP A 97 -8.58 -0.37 -9.99
N LEU A 98 -7.63 -0.83 -9.18
CA LEU A 98 -7.62 -2.19 -8.64
C LEU A 98 -8.81 -2.45 -7.71
N SER A 99 -9.16 -1.51 -6.85
CA SER A 99 -10.33 -1.64 -5.96
C SER A 99 -11.62 -1.79 -6.78
N GLU A 100 -11.79 -1.01 -7.84
CA GLU A 100 -12.94 -1.12 -8.74
C GLU A 100 -13.00 -2.46 -9.47
N ALA A 101 -11.87 -2.93 -9.99
CA ALA A 101 -11.77 -4.23 -10.67
C ALA A 101 -12.08 -5.40 -9.72
N LEU A 102 -11.53 -5.37 -8.50
CA LEU A 102 -11.78 -6.36 -7.45
C LEU A 102 -13.25 -6.36 -7.01
N LEU A 103 -13.86 -5.19 -6.78
CA LEU A 103 -15.29 -5.06 -6.46
C LEU A 103 -16.17 -5.61 -7.58
N THR A 104 -15.83 -5.28 -8.82
CA THR A 104 -16.57 -5.75 -10.01
C THR A 104 -16.56 -7.27 -10.07
N HIS A 105 -15.39 -7.89 -9.92
CA HIS A 105 -15.29 -9.35 -9.88
C HIS A 105 -15.98 -9.97 -8.66
N GLY A 106 -15.82 -9.36 -7.49
CA GLY A 106 -16.45 -9.77 -6.24
C GLY A 106 -17.97 -9.84 -6.32
N HIS A 107 -18.60 -8.91 -7.04
CA HIS A 107 -20.04 -8.92 -7.33
C HIS A 107 -20.48 -9.92 -8.42
N GLY A 108 -19.57 -10.79 -8.87
CA GLY A 108 -19.87 -11.91 -9.75
C GLY A 108 -19.70 -11.62 -11.24
N ARG A 109 -19.13 -10.46 -11.61
CA ARG A 109 -18.72 -10.20 -12.99
C ARG A 109 -17.47 -11.03 -13.32
N PRO A 110 -17.33 -11.53 -14.56
CA PRO A 110 -16.11 -12.22 -14.97
C PRO A 110 -14.92 -11.25 -15.05
N ILE A 111 -13.72 -11.76 -14.83
CA ILE A 111 -12.47 -11.06 -15.18
C ILE A 111 -12.29 -11.22 -16.69
N GLU A 112 -12.57 -10.17 -17.46
CA GLU A 112 -12.57 -10.24 -18.94
C GLU A 112 -11.17 -10.46 -19.51
N ASN A 113 -10.16 -9.87 -18.88
CA ASN A 113 -8.76 -10.03 -19.27
C ASN A 113 -7.89 -10.37 -18.04
N PRO A 114 -7.73 -11.66 -17.73
CA PRO A 114 -6.92 -12.10 -16.58
C PRO A 114 -5.44 -11.69 -16.68
N GLU A 115 -4.87 -11.60 -17.89
CA GLU A 115 -3.48 -11.19 -18.07
C GLU A 115 -3.28 -9.72 -17.68
N ALA A 116 -4.15 -8.82 -18.19
CA ALA A 116 -4.10 -7.41 -17.85
C ALA A 116 -4.35 -7.17 -16.37
N PHE A 117 -5.33 -7.87 -15.78
CA PHE A 117 -5.60 -7.75 -14.35
C PHE A 117 -4.44 -8.26 -13.49
N GLY A 118 -3.83 -9.39 -13.88
CA GLY A 118 -2.63 -9.91 -13.25
C GLY A 118 -1.42 -8.98 -13.39
N TYR A 119 -1.31 -8.24 -14.50
CA TYR A 119 -0.29 -7.20 -14.68
C TYR A 119 -0.51 -6.03 -13.71
N MET A 120 -1.74 -5.52 -13.60
CA MET A 120 -2.08 -4.42 -12.69
C MET A 120 -1.78 -4.78 -11.24
N LEU A 121 -2.17 -5.99 -10.80
CA LEU A 121 -1.90 -6.47 -9.44
C LEU A 121 -0.39 -6.49 -9.15
N ARG A 122 0.40 -7.10 -10.05
CA ARG A 122 1.87 -7.20 -9.92
C ARG A 122 2.54 -5.84 -9.91
N ALA A 123 2.16 -4.96 -10.84
CA ALA A 123 2.70 -3.62 -10.92
C ALA A 123 2.52 -2.86 -9.60
N PHE A 124 1.32 -2.95 -9.00
CA PHE A 124 1.04 -2.31 -7.73
C PHE A 124 1.86 -2.90 -6.58
N PHE A 125 1.75 -4.22 -6.31
CA PHE A 125 2.41 -4.78 -5.12
C PHE A 125 3.94 -4.76 -5.21
N GLU A 126 4.52 -4.82 -6.42
CA GLU A 126 5.97 -4.68 -6.61
C GLU A 126 6.41 -3.23 -6.41
N SER A 127 5.62 -2.24 -6.86
CA SER A 127 5.89 -0.82 -6.61
C SER A 127 5.90 -0.52 -5.11
N THR A 128 4.83 -0.89 -4.41
CA THR A 128 4.69 -0.65 -2.97
C THR A 128 5.78 -1.36 -2.17
N ARG A 129 6.18 -2.59 -2.54
CA ARG A 129 7.31 -3.28 -1.88
C ARG A 129 8.63 -2.54 -2.06
N ARG A 130 8.90 -1.99 -3.25
CA ARG A 130 10.11 -1.18 -3.51
C ARG A 130 10.08 0.15 -2.75
N HIS A 131 8.91 0.79 -2.67
CA HIS A 131 8.70 2.00 -1.89
C HIS A 131 9.02 1.75 -0.41
N ILE A 132 8.42 0.72 0.20
CA ILE A 132 8.67 0.32 1.59
C ILE A 132 10.15 -0.04 1.83
N ALA A 133 10.80 -0.71 0.87
CA ALA A 133 12.22 -1.01 0.97
C ALA A 133 13.06 0.27 1.02
N PHE A 134 12.80 1.22 0.12
CA PHE A 134 13.47 2.53 0.13
C PHE A 134 13.27 3.24 1.47
N GLU A 135 12.05 3.28 1.97
CA GLU A 135 11.74 3.91 3.24
C GLU A 135 12.46 3.25 4.42
N ARG A 136 12.51 1.92 4.46
CA ARG A 136 13.23 1.18 5.51
C ARG A 136 14.73 1.45 5.50
N ASP A 137 15.31 1.58 4.32
CA ASP A 137 16.75 1.72 4.13
C ASP A 137 17.21 3.18 4.30
N HIS A 138 16.34 4.16 4.00
CA HIS A 138 16.73 5.57 3.88
C HIS A 138 15.92 6.55 4.73
N VAL A 139 14.62 6.32 4.94
CA VAL A 139 13.76 7.27 5.69
C VAL A 139 13.70 6.90 7.16
N LEU A 140 13.37 5.63 7.45
CA LEU A 140 13.19 5.09 8.78
C LEU A 140 14.42 5.27 9.70
N PRO A 141 15.67 5.02 9.26
CA PRO A 141 16.85 5.20 10.12
C PRO A 141 17.05 6.65 10.55
N GLU A 142 16.74 7.60 9.66
CA GLU A 142 16.87 9.03 9.95
C GLU A 142 15.78 9.46 10.95
N VAL A 143 14.54 8.97 10.79
CA VAL A 143 13.44 9.42 11.67
C VAL A 143 13.41 8.75 13.05
N LEU A 144 14.05 7.59 13.21
CA LEU A 144 14.19 6.90 14.50
C LEU A 144 15.50 7.22 15.23
N GLY A 145 16.43 7.87 14.55
CA GLY A 145 17.73 8.26 15.08
C GLY A 145 18.76 7.13 15.00
N ARG A 146 19.89 7.43 14.34
CA ARG A 146 21.18 6.97 14.84
C ARG A 146 21.41 7.71 16.17
N GLN A 147 21.51 6.96 17.26
CA GLN A 147 22.05 7.48 18.52
C GLN A 147 23.51 7.91 18.31
#